data_AF-A0A2H9MJQ5-F1
#
_entry.id   AF-A0A2H9MJQ5-F1
#
_cell.length_a   1.000
_cell.length_b   1.000
_cell.length_c   1.000
_cell.angle_alpha   90.00
_cell.angle_beta   90.00
_cell.angle_gamma   90.00
#
_symmetry.space_group_name_H-M   'P 1'
#
loop_
_entity.id
_entity.type
_entity.pdbx_description
1 polymer ?
#
loop_
_entity_poly.entity_id
_entity_poly.type
_entity_poly.pdbx_seq_one_letter_code
_entity_poly.pdbx_strand_id
1 'polypeptide(L)'
;NSTDVLITSAGDKLTVTGLSMAPDFVNQGATNRTMLNLTFNASNEENGQITIMSINISRTGTGGSTNISGATIYNDTNADGILNAGDEQLNTTQVFSNGYVVFGNLDFTVYYSSGNYTIFVVYNISSSATIDETVGANVTNETKISVSSPDSVNAFSTIWSDNSTIIEPANINYTIRNGTTGLEEGVGYRKWGNWTIDPGDPPTNSTNWLRIRNTNCLNAAQQVLVDFSNTTFNQTDGSGTIPIDGNITFWYFFTN
;
A
#
# COMPACT_ATOMS: atom_id res chain seq x y z
N ASN A 1 5.26 66.82 8.78
CA ASN A 1 4.48 65.63 8.38
C ASN A 1 5.37 64.41 8.54
N SER A 2 5.24 63.68 9.64
CA SER A 2 5.81 62.33 9.72
C SER A 2 4.91 61.43 8.89
N THR A 3 5.48 60.63 8.00
CA THR A 3 4.76 59.56 7.31
C THR A 3 4.75 58.34 8.22
N ASP A 4 3.58 57.75 8.44
CA ASP A 4 3.50 56.48 9.17
C ASP A 4 4.31 55.41 8.44
N VAL A 5 5.17 54.71 9.18
CA VAL A 5 5.91 53.56 8.68
C VAL A 5 5.11 52.32 9.02
N LEU A 6 4.65 51.60 8.00
CA LEU A 6 4.07 50.27 8.17
C LEU A 6 5.17 49.31 8.61
N ILE A 7 5.06 48.74 9.81
CA ILE A 7 5.88 47.58 10.19
C ILE A 7 5.24 46.35 9.55
N THR A 8 5.91 45.76 8.56
CA THR A 8 5.59 44.42 8.07
C THR A 8 6.55 43.45 8.74
N SER A 9 6.07 42.50 9.54
CA SER A 9 6.89 41.30 9.79
C SER A 9 6.98 40.55 8.47
N ALA A 10 8.19 40.15 8.10
CA ALA A 10 8.34 39.14 7.06
C ALA A 10 7.91 37.82 7.70
N GLY A 11 6.80 37.24 7.24
CA GLY A 11 6.37 35.92 7.71
C GLY A 11 7.38 34.84 7.33
N ASP A 12 7.25 33.68 7.96
CA ASP A 12 8.19 32.57 7.77
C ASP A 12 8.10 31.98 6.34
N LYS A 13 9.18 31.31 5.94
CA LYS A 13 9.37 30.68 4.63
C LYS A 13 9.35 29.16 4.75
N LEU A 14 8.44 28.52 4.03
CA LEU A 14 8.37 27.08 3.93
C LEU A 14 9.24 26.60 2.78
N THR A 15 10.29 25.86 3.09
CA THR A 15 11.08 25.13 2.09
C THR A 15 10.46 23.76 1.86
N VAL A 16 10.29 23.39 0.59
CA VAL A 16 9.68 22.13 0.17
C VAL A 16 10.65 21.39 -0.74
N THR A 17 10.91 20.13 -0.42
CA THR A 17 11.62 19.18 -1.27
C THR A 17 10.80 17.90 -1.40
N GLY A 18 11.22 16.98 -2.25
CA GLY A 18 10.55 15.70 -2.32
C GLY A 18 11.34 14.63 -3.05
N LEU A 19 10.86 13.40 -2.91
CA LEU A 19 11.47 12.19 -3.42
C LEU A 19 10.40 11.27 -4.01
N SER A 20 10.72 10.65 -5.16
CA SER A 20 9.91 9.58 -5.72
C SER A 20 9.89 8.37 -4.78
N MET A 21 8.68 7.94 -4.42
CA MET A 21 8.43 6.72 -3.66
C MET A 21 7.61 5.71 -4.48
N ALA A 22 7.32 6.05 -5.74
CA ALA A 22 6.49 5.26 -6.63
C ALA A 22 7.21 3.94 -6.94
N PRO A 23 6.57 2.78 -6.72
CA PRO A 23 7.13 1.51 -7.16
C PRO A 23 7.09 1.44 -8.70
N ASP A 24 7.92 0.59 -9.30
CA ASP A 24 7.87 0.37 -10.76
C ASP A 24 6.50 -0.17 -11.22
N PHE A 25 5.85 -0.96 -10.35
CA PHE A 25 4.59 -1.63 -10.63
C PHE A 25 3.60 -1.49 -9.47
N VAL A 26 2.31 -1.38 -9.81
CA VAL A 26 1.18 -1.46 -8.88
C VAL A 26 0.12 -2.41 -9.42
N ASN A 27 -0.40 -3.28 -8.56
CA ASN A 27 -1.51 -4.16 -8.96
C ASN A 27 -2.82 -3.37 -9.05
N GLN A 28 -3.72 -3.74 -9.97
CA GLN A 28 -5.12 -3.33 -9.89
C GLN A 28 -5.70 -3.62 -8.49
N GLY A 29 -6.51 -2.70 -7.98
CA GLY A 29 -7.14 -2.83 -6.66
C GLY A 29 -6.17 -2.69 -5.47
N ALA A 30 -4.87 -2.45 -5.71
CA ALA A 30 -3.91 -2.23 -4.62
C ALA A 30 -4.25 -0.95 -3.86
N THR A 31 -4.26 -1.04 -2.53
CA THR A 31 -4.45 0.11 -1.64
C THR A 31 -3.13 0.57 -1.04
N ASN A 32 -3.10 1.80 -0.57
CA ASN A 32 -2.01 2.41 0.17
C ASN A 32 -0.65 2.33 -0.54
N ARG A 33 -0.62 2.66 -1.85
CA ARG A 33 0.63 2.75 -2.62
C ARG A 33 1.20 4.16 -2.50
N THR A 34 2.32 4.30 -1.81
CA THR A 34 3.03 5.58 -1.73
C THR A 34 3.62 5.95 -3.08
N MET A 35 3.40 7.18 -3.53
CA MET A 35 3.87 7.67 -4.82
C MET A 35 4.95 8.73 -4.64
N LEU A 36 4.74 9.67 -3.72
CA LEU A 36 5.62 10.81 -3.53
C LEU A 36 5.80 11.10 -2.04
N ASN A 37 7.02 11.45 -1.65
CA ASN A 37 7.33 12.05 -0.36
C ASN A 37 7.55 13.56 -0.58
N LEU A 38 6.91 14.38 0.26
CA LEU A 38 7.17 15.81 0.37
C LEU A 38 7.77 16.11 1.74
N THR A 39 8.96 16.73 1.76
CA THR A 39 9.62 17.17 2.98
C THR A 39 9.48 18.68 3.14
N PHE A 40 9.10 19.12 4.34
CA PHE A 40 8.84 20.49 4.70
C PHE A 40 9.78 20.96 5.80
N ASN A 41 10.31 22.16 5.65
CA ASN A 41 11.11 22.82 6.68
C ASN A 41 10.71 24.31 6.76
N ALA A 42 10.33 24.76 7.95
CA ALA A 42 10.04 26.17 8.20
C ALA A 42 11.34 26.94 8.44
N SER A 43 11.41 28.21 8.04
CA SER A 43 12.42 29.15 8.54
C SER A 43 12.10 29.60 9.96
N ASN A 44 12.95 30.47 10.51
CA ASN A 44 12.72 31.14 11.79
C ASN A 44 13.00 32.65 11.65
N GLU A 45 12.36 33.25 10.66
CA GLU A 45 12.38 34.69 10.35
C GLU A 45 11.35 35.46 11.20
N GLU A 46 10.26 34.79 11.63
CA GLU A 46 9.27 35.34 12.57
C GLU A 46 9.16 34.50 13.86
N ASN A 47 8.33 33.46 13.86
CA ASN A 47 8.02 32.66 15.05
C ASN A 47 8.43 31.18 14.90
N GLY A 48 8.92 30.80 13.72
CA GLY A 48 9.37 29.45 13.43
C GLY A 48 8.23 28.47 13.23
N GLN A 49 7.02 28.94 12.92
CA GLN A 49 5.81 28.14 12.80
C GLN A 49 5.09 28.50 11.49
N ILE A 50 4.85 27.51 10.64
CA ILE A 50 4.07 27.68 9.41
C ILE A 50 2.93 26.68 9.39
N THR A 51 1.69 27.16 9.22
CA THR A 51 0.50 26.31 9.07
C THR A 51 0.15 26.12 7.59
N ILE A 52 0.23 24.88 7.12
CA ILE A 52 -0.16 24.47 5.77
C ILE A 52 -1.67 24.25 5.73
N MET A 53 -2.34 25.00 4.85
CA MET A 53 -3.79 25.03 4.72
C MET A 53 -4.29 24.11 3.61
N SER A 54 -3.53 23.98 2.52
CA SER A 54 -3.87 23.09 1.42
C SER A 54 -2.66 22.67 0.59
N ILE A 55 -2.77 21.48 -0.01
CA ILE A 55 -1.80 20.93 -0.96
C ILE A 55 -2.57 20.44 -2.19
N ASN A 56 -2.14 20.87 -3.38
CA ASN A 56 -2.67 20.43 -4.67
C ASN A 56 -1.68 19.48 -5.33
N ILE A 57 -2.11 18.23 -5.56
CA ILE A 57 -1.34 17.20 -6.23
C ILE A 57 -1.91 16.98 -7.62
N SER A 58 -1.08 17.03 -8.66
CA SER A 58 -1.51 16.63 -10.01
C SER A 58 -1.07 15.21 -10.30
N ARG A 59 -1.89 14.48 -11.05
CA ARG A 59 -1.60 13.13 -11.50
C ARG A 59 -0.68 13.19 -12.72
N THR A 60 0.23 12.24 -12.80
CA THR A 60 1.11 12.02 -13.96
C THR A 60 0.91 10.63 -14.53
N GLY A 61 1.60 10.32 -15.63
CA GLY A 61 1.46 9.06 -16.34
C GLY A 61 0.32 9.05 -17.35
N THR A 62 0.14 7.91 -18.00
CA THR A 62 -0.81 7.69 -19.11
C THR A 62 -2.21 7.34 -18.66
N GLY A 63 -2.39 6.85 -17.43
CA GLY A 63 -3.71 6.44 -16.92
C GLY A 63 -4.68 7.60 -16.77
N GLY A 64 -5.97 7.32 -16.63
CA GLY A 64 -7.00 8.31 -16.31
C GLY A 64 -7.20 8.51 -14.80
N SER A 65 -8.03 9.49 -14.42
CA SER A 65 -8.43 9.66 -13.00
C SER A 65 -9.15 8.41 -12.46
N THR A 66 -9.84 7.67 -13.32
CA THR A 66 -10.58 6.44 -12.97
C THR A 66 -9.69 5.26 -12.61
N ASN A 67 -8.39 5.31 -12.94
CA ASN A 67 -7.42 4.29 -12.54
C ASN A 67 -7.03 4.44 -11.06
N ILE A 68 -7.33 5.57 -10.43
CA ILE A 68 -7.06 5.85 -9.02
C ILE A 68 -8.42 5.97 -8.33
N SER A 69 -8.75 5.02 -7.46
CA SER A 69 -10.01 5.02 -6.70
C SER A 69 -9.99 6.03 -5.55
N GLY A 70 -8.80 6.46 -5.11
CA GLY A 70 -8.64 7.53 -4.14
C GLY A 70 -7.18 7.92 -3.92
N ALA A 71 -6.98 9.13 -3.41
CA ALA A 71 -5.69 9.66 -2.98
C ALA A 71 -5.81 10.20 -1.56
N THR A 72 -4.78 9.96 -0.76
CA THR A 72 -4.70 10.37 0.64
C THR A 72 -3.30 10.91 0.92
N ILE A 73 -3.19 11.79 1.91
CA ILE A 73 -1.90 12.23 2.44
C ILE A 73 -1.73 11.83 3.91
N TYR A 74 -0.53 11.39 4.25
CA TYR A 74 -0.16 10.94 5.59
C TYR A 74 1.08 11.69 6.08
N ASN A 75 1.07 12.16 7.32
CA ASN A 75 2.28 12.64 8.01
C ASN A 75 3.05 11.46 8.57
N ASP A 76 4.34 11.41 8.25
CA ASP A 76 5.32 10.45 8.77
C ASP A 76 5.70 10.85 10.21
N THR A 77 4.84 10.46 11.15
CA THR A 77 4.89 10.95 12.54
C THR A 77 6.14 10.46 13.27
N ASN A 78 6.69 9.31 12.88
CA ASN A 78 7.88 8.73 13.49
C ASN A 78 9.17 9.01 12.69
N ALA A 79 9.06 9.67 11.53
CA ALA A 79 10.15 10.06 10.64
C ALA A 79 11.00 8.86 10.17
N ASP A 80 10.39 7.68 9.98
CA ASP A 80 11.08 6.47 9.54
C ASP A 80 11.12 6.32 8.01
N GLY A 81 10.41 7.17 7.28
CA GLY A 81 10.36 7.17 5.82
C GLY A 81 9.51 6.05 5.21
N ILE A 82 8.73 5.32 6.01
CA ILE A 82 7.94 4.16 5.60
C ILE A 82 6.48 4.35 6.02
N LEU A 83 5.57 4.37 5.04
CA LEU A 83 4.14 4.40 5.32
C LEU A 83 3.71 3.19 6.18
N ASN A 84 3.21 3.46 7.39
CA ASN A 84 2.78 2.45 8.34
C ASN A 84 1.57 2.91 9.18
N ALA A 85 1.09 2.04 10.07
CA ALA A 85 -0.12 2.31 10.86
C ALA A 85 0.06 3.41 11.94
N GLY A 86 1.30 3.81 12.25
CA GLY A 86 1.62 4.91 13.15
C GLY A 86 1.56 6.29 12.49
N ASP A 87 1.39 6.36 11.16
CA ASP A 87 1.31 7.61 10.43
C ASP A 87 -0.07 8.25 10.51
N GLU A 88 -0.07 9.58 10.58
CA GLU A 88 -1.31 10.33 10.74
C GLU A 88 -1.90 10.68 9.37
N GLN A 89 -3.12 10.24 9.12
CA GLN A 89 -3.88 10.67 7.95
C GLN A 89 -4.32 12.13 8.10
N LEU A 90 -3.80 13.03 7.25
CA LEU A 90 -4.07 14.48 7.36
C LEU A 90 -5.38 14.93 6.70
N ASN A 91 -5.99 14.08 5.87
CA ASN A 91 -7.25 14.40 5.20
C ASN A 91 -8.04 13.14 4.87
N THR A 92 -9.35 13.25 4.65
CA THR A 92 -10.13 12.15 4.10
C THR A 92 -9.66 11.79 2.69
N THR A 93 -9.90 10.55 2.27
CA THR A 93 -9.56 10.11 0.91
C THR A 93 -10.28 10.98 -0.12
N GLN A 94 -9.52 11.59 -1.01
CA GLN A 94 -10.00 12.43 -2.09
C GLN A 94 -9.95 11.69 -3.42
N VAL A 95 -10.67 12.20 -4.44
CA VAL A 95 -10.65 11.63 -5.79
C VAL A 95 -10.12 12.63 -6.80
N PHE A 96 -9.38 12.16 -7.79
CA PHE A 96 -8.87 13.01 -8.85
C PHE A 96 -10.00 13.53 -9.74
N SER A 97 -10.00 14.84 -9.99
CA SER A 97 -10.88 15.51 -10.94
C SER A 97 -10.05 16.42 -11.83
N ASN A 98 -10.26 16.36 -13.15
CA ASN A 98 -9.49 17.13 -14.12
C ASN A 98 -7.96 16.97 -14.00
N GLY A 99 -7.49 15.78 -13.59
CA GLY A 99 -6.06 15.46 -13.48
C GLY A 99 -5.38 15.95 -12.20
N TYR A 100 -6.10 16.54 -11.24
CA TYR A 100 -5.54 16.93 -9.94
C TYR A 100 -6.48 16.63 -8.78
N VAL A 101 -5.95 16.72 -7.57
CA VAL A 101 -6.69 16.61 -6.31
C VAL A 101 -6.22 17.69 -5.36
N VAL A 102 -7.13 18.24 -4.57
CA VAL A 102 -6.84 19.28 -3.57
C VAL A 102 -7.15 18.73 -2.19
N PHE A 103 -6.13 18.68 -1.35
CA PHE A 103 -6.27 18.41 0.08
C PHE A 103 -6.35 19.75 0.80
N GLY A 104 -7.56 20.19 1.15
CA GLY A 104 -7.79 21.45 1.87
C GLY A 104 -8.16 21.22 3.33
N ASN A 105 -8.19 22.30 4.12
CA ASN A 105 -8.48 22.29 5.56
C ASN A 105 -7.54 21.36 6.34
N LEU A 106 -6.23 21.40 6.01
CA LEU A 106 -5.25 20.51 6.63
C LEU A 106 -4.87 20.93 8.06
N ASP A 107 -4.79 22.24 8.32
CA ASP A 107 -4.32 22.79 9.61
C ASP A 107 -3.01 22.14 10.11
N PHE A 108 -2.14 21.77 9.16
CA PHE A 108 -0.92 21.02 9.45
C PHE A 108 0.23 21.98 9.71
N THR A 109 0.77 21.96 10.93
CA THR A 109 1.76 22.94 11.36
C THR A 109 3.18 22.37 11.37
N VAL A 110 4.08 23.07 10.67
CA VAL A 110 5.51 22.78 10.59
C VAL A 110 6.25 23.71 11.53
N TYR A 111 7.05 23.16 12.44
CA TYR A 111 7.84 23.92 13.40
C TYR A 111 9.33 23.84 13.06
N TYR A 112 10.00 24.99 12.95
CA TYR A 112 11.45 25.08 12.76
C TYR A 112 12.23 24.29 13.82
N SER A 113 11.77 24.33 15.08
CA SER A 113 12.41 23.64 16.20
C SER A 113 12.41 22.11 16.07
N SER A 114 11.48 21.55 15.30
CA SER A 114 11.32 20.11 15.09
C SER A 114 12.03 19.61 13.83
N GLY A 115 12.59 20.52 13.02
CA GLY A 115 13.33 20.19 11.81
C GLY A 115 12.43 19.88 10.62
N ASN A 116 12.57 18.68 10.06
CA ASN A 116 11.88 18.27 8.84
C ASN A 116 10.58 17.54 9.18
N TYR A 117 9.53 17.87 8.42
CA TYR A 117 8.26 17.15 8.42
C TYR A 117 8.08 16.46 7.08
N THR A 118 7.61 15.22 7.08
CA THR A 118 7.45 14.42 5.87
C THR A 118 5.98 14.08 5.67
N ILE A 119 5.46 14.32 4.47
CA ILE A 119 4.13 13.86 4.04
C ILE A 119 4.28 12.87 2.89
N PHE A 120 3.59 11.73 3.01
CA PHE A 120 3.39 10.78 1.93
C PHE A 120 2.14 11.11 1.13
N VAL A 121 2.27 11.16 -0.20
CA VAL A 121 1.14 11.11 -1.15
C VAL A 121 0.90 9.66 -1.52
N VAL A 122 -0.31 9.18 -1.27
CA VAL A 122 -0.66 7.77 -1.32
C VAL A 122 -1.87 7.57 -2.23
N TYR A 123 -1.80 6.58 -3.13
CA TYR A 123 -2.89 6.21 -4.01
C TYR A 123 -3.50 4.86 -3.65
N ASN A 124 -4.81 4.77 -3.86
CA ASN A 124 -5.54 3.52 -4.03
C ASN A 124 -5.79 3.33 -5.52
N ILE A 125 -5.33 2.21 -6.07
CA ILE A 125 -5.52 1.84 -7.46
C ILE A 125 -6.91 1.23 -7.62
N SER A 126 -7.65 1.65 -8.66
CA SER A 126 -8.96 1.07 -8.94
C SER A 126 -8.85 -0.41 -9.28
N SER A 127 -9.83 -1.21 -8.85
CA SER A 127 -9.94 -2.62 -9.29
C SER A 127 -10.28 -2.75 -10.77
N SER A 128 -10.76 -1.67 -11.40
CA SER A 128 -11.02 -1.55 -12.84
C SER A 128 -9.97 -0.70 -13.58
N ALA A 129 -8.84 -0.38 -12.95
CA ALA A 129 -7.78 0.42 -13.58
C ALA A 129 -7.24 -0.30 -14.82
N THR A 130 -7.10 0.35 -15.96
CA THR A 130 -6.53 -0.25 -17.17
C THR A 130 -5.10 -0.74 -16.93
N ILE A 131 -4.79 -1.96 -17.38
CA ILE A 131 -3.44 -2.54 -17.35
C ILE A 131 -2.52 -1.82 -18.35
N ASP A 132 -1.22 -1.80 -18.06
CA ASP A 132 -0.15 -1.15 -18.82
C ASP A 132 -0.21 0.38 -18.87
N GLU A 133 -1.29 0.99 -18.35
CA GLU A 133 -1.31 2.41 -18.06
C GLU A 133 -0.45 2.73 -16.84
N THR A 134 0.00 3.98 -16.76
CA THR A 134 0.91 4.42 -15.70
C THR A 134 0.28 5.50 -14.84
N VAL A 135 0.60 5.50 -13.55
CA VAL A 135 0.14 6.51 -12.58
C VAL A 135 1.31 7.05 -11.79
N GLY A 136 1.31 8.36 -11.57
CA GLY A 136 2.27 9.05 -10.72
C GLY A 136 1.68 10.34 -10.15
N ALA A 137 2.49 11.09 -9.42
CA ALA A 137 2.12 12.33 -8.76
C ALA A 137 3.15 13.42 -9.03
N ASN A 138 2.71 14.68 -9.06
CA ASN A 138 3.60 15.83 -8.97
C ASN A 138 3.01 17.00 -8.18
N VAL A 139 3.92 17.89 -7.77
CA VAL A 139 3.62 19.22 -7.25
C VAL A 139 4.41 20.23 -8.08
N THR A 140 3.71 21.02 -8.91
CA THR A 140 4.36 21.79 -9.99
C THR A 140 5.29 22.89 -9.51
N ASN A 141 4.92 23.59 -8.43
CA ASN A 141 5.62 24.76 -7.90
C ASN A 141 4.96 25.18 -6.57
N GLU A 142 5.48 26.25 -5.97
CA GLU A 142 5.06 26.79 -4.68
C GLU A 142 3.60 27.18 -4.62
N THR A 143 2.99 27.58 -5.74
CA THR A 143 1.57 27.98 -5.79
C THR A 143 0.60 26.81 -5.57
N LYS A 144 1.10 25.58 -5.53
CA LYS A 144 0.32 24.37 -5.23
C LYS A 144 0.20 24.10 -3.73
N ILE A 145 0.90 24.84 -2.90
CA ILE A 145 0.85 24.73 -1.45
C ILE A 145 0.44 26.09 -0.90
N SER A 146 -0.62 26.13 -0.10
CA SER A 146 -1.05 27.35 0.57
C SER A 146 -0.75 27.28 2.06
N VAL A 147 -0.20 28.36 2.61
CA VAL A 147 0.08 28.52 4.04
C VAL A 147 -0.73 29.69 4.60
N SER A 148 -0.88 29.75 5.93
CA SER A 148 -1.48 30.89 6.62
C SER A 148 -0.64 32.15 6.43
N SER A 149 -1.29 33.29 6.16
CA SER A 149 -0.61 34.60 6.22
C SER A 149 -0.11 34.86 7.65
N PRO A 150 1.05 35.52 7.84
CA PRO A 150 1.91 36.18 6.84
C PRO A 150 2.94 35.28 6.13
N ASP A 151 2.93 33.97 6.38
CA ASP A 151 3.93 33.04 5.84
C ASP A 151 3.83 32.87 4.33
N SER A 152 4.88 32.30 3.74
CA SER A 152 4.92 32.00 2.32
C SER A 152 5.75 30.76 2.02
N VAL A 153 5.54 30.19 0.84
CA VAL A 153 6.29 29.02 0.36
C VAL A 153 7.43 29.49 -0.53
N ASN A 154 8.65 29.00 -0.28
CA ASN A 154 9.79 29.26 -1.15
C ASN A 154 9.54 28.64 -2.53
N ALA A 155 9.94 29.35 -3.58
CA ALA A 155 9.83 28.84 -4.94
C ALA A 155 10.63 27.54 -5.12
N PHE A 156 10.05 26.57 -5.81
CA PHE A 156 10.71 25.30 -6.14
C PHE A 156 10.34 24.83 -7.55
N SER A 157 11.23 24.07 -8.17
CA SER A 157 10.94 23.35 -9.42
C SER A 157 10.03 22.17 -9.16
N THR A 158 9.26 21.74 -10.18
CA THR A 158 8.32 20.63 -10.03
C THR A 158 8.95 19.41 -9.35
N ILE A 159 8.27 18.94 -8.30
CA ILE A 159 8.59 17.72 -7.57
C ILE A 159 7.76 16.59 -8.19
N TRP A 160 8.43 15.54 -8.65
CA TRP A 160 7.83 14.42 -9.36
C TRP A 160 8.02 13.11 -8.60
N SER A 161 7.04 12.22 -8.69
CA SER A 161 7.31 10.79 -8.59
C SER A 161 7.67 10.22 -9.96
N ASP A 162 8.27 9.04 -9.97
CA ASP A 162 8.22 8.16 -11.13
C ASP A 162 6.78 7.72 -11.37
N ASN A 163 6.52 7.13 -12.55
CA ASN A 163 5.19 6.57 -12.84
C ASN A 163 5.22 5.04 -12.65
N SER A 164 4.34 4.53 -11.80
CA SER A 164 4.13 3.09 -11.64
C SER A 164 3.29 2.54 -12.78
N THR A 165 3.68 1.41 -13.34
CA THR A 165 2.87 0.68 -14.33
C THR A 165 1.82 -0.17 -13.64
N ILE A 166 0.57 -0.06 -14.08
CA ILE A 166 -0.54 -0.86 -13.56
C ILE A 166 -0.46 -2.27 -14.16
N ILE A 167 -0.40 -3.28 -13.29
CA ILE A 167 -0.36 -4.69 -13.67
C ILE A 167 -1.55 -5.44 -13.10
N GLU A 168 -1.89 -6.57 -13.71
CA GLU A 168 -2.89 -7.47 -13.14
C GLU A 168 -2.33 -8.05 -11.84
N PRO A 169 -3.14 -8.19 -10.77
CA PRO A 169 -2.73 -8.94 -9.61
C PRO A 169 -2.28 -10.35 -10.04
N ALA A 170 -1.19 -10.83 -9.46
CA ALA A 170 -0.69 -12.16 -9.75
C ALA A 170 -1.77 -13.21 -9.40
N ASN A 171 -2.47 -13.72 -10.42
CA ASN A 171 -3.37 -14.85 -10.26
C ASN A 171 -2.51 -16.10 -10.10
N ILE A 172 -2.15 -16.45 -8.87
CA ILE A 172 -1.52 -17.75 -8.60
C ILE A 172 -2.60 -18.83 -8.68
N ASN A 173 -2.92 -19.23 -9.91
CA ASN A 173 -3.79 -20.37 -10.18
C ASN A 173 -2.99 -21.66 -9.99
N TYR A 174 -3.03 -22.25 -8.79
CA TYR A 174 -2.56 -23.62 -8.61
C TYR A 174 -3.54 -24.58 -9.29
N THR A 175 -3.20 -25.02 -10.51
CA THR A 175 -3.93 -26.12 -11.15
C THR A 175 -3.47 -27.43 -10.50
N ILE A 176 -4.27 -27.99 -9.58
CA ILE A 176 -4.11 -29.39 -9.21
C ILE A 176 -4.56 -30.21 -10.42
N ARG A 177 -3.61 -30.67 -11.23
CA ARG A 177 -3.90 -31.67 -12.27
C ARG A 177 -4.19 -32.99 -11.57
N ASN A 178 -5.47 -33.31 -11.36
CA ASN A 178 -5.86 -34.72 -11.26
C ASN A 178 -5.58 -35.34 -12.63
N GLY A 179 -4.48 -36.08 -12.73
CA GLY A 179 -4.11 -36.80 -13.94
C GLY A 179 -5.21 -37.81 -14.28
N THR A 180 -6.12 -37.42 -15.16
CA THR A 180 -7.01 -38.37 -15.80
C THR A 180 -7.15 -37.95 -17.24
N THR A 181 -6.31 -38.55 -18.11
CA THR A 181 -6.70 -39.03 -19.44
C THR A 181 -5.49 -39.69 -20.10
N GLY A 182 -5.63 -41.00 -20.33
CA GLY A 182 -4.93 -41.80 -21.34
C GLY A 182 -3.42 -41.94 -21.20
N LEU A 183 -2.95 -43.03 -20.59
CA LEU A 183 -1.64 -43.60 -20.91
C LEU A 183 -1.75 -45.12 -20.97
N GLU A 184 -1.26 -45.65 -22.09
CA GLU A 184 -1.24 -47.05 -22.49
C GLU A 184 -0.71 -47.98 -21.38
N GLU A 185 -1.27 -49.19 -21.34
CA GLU A 185 -0.73 -50.28 -20.53
C GLU A 185 0.74 -50.53 -20.91
N GLY A 186 1.69 -50.31 -20.00
CA GLY A 186 3.05 -50.81 -20.22
C GLY A 186 4.18 -50.23 -19.38
N VAL A 187 4.04 -49.03 -18.81
CA VAL A 187 5.10 -48.44 -17.96
C VAL A 187 4.50 -47.91 -16.67
N GLY A 188 4.64 -48.72 -15.62
CA GLY A 188 4.01 -48.51 -14.32
C GLY A 188 4.52 -47.27 -13.58
N TYR A 189 3.88 -46.14 -13.83
CA TYR A 189 3.74 -45.12 -12.80
C TYR A 189 2.79 -45.68 -11.74
N ARG A 190 3.38 -46.10 -10.62
CA ARG A 190 2.61 -46.54 -9.44
C ARG A 190 1.67 -45.40 -9.06
N LYS A 191 0.37 -45.70 -8.99
CA LYS A 191 -0.65 -44.81 -8.42
C LYS A 191 -0.07 -44.17 -7.16
N TRP A 192 0.13 -42.85 -7.17
CA TRP A 192 0.32 -42.13 -5.92
C TRP A 192 -0.94 -42.40 -5.10
N GLY A 193 -0.75 -42.86 -3.87
CA GLY A 193 -1.75 -43.53 -3.06
C GLY A 193 -3.08 -42.79 -2.89
N ASN A 194 -4.01 -43.42 -2.16
CA ASN A 194 -5.26 -42.77 -1.83
C ASN A 194 -4.98 -41.58 -0.90
N TRP A 195 -5.33 -40.38 -1.36
CA TRP A 195 -5.25 -39.16 -0.57
C TRP A 195 -6.57 -39.00 0.18
N THR A 196 -6.49 -38.88 1.51
CA THR A 196 -7.65 -38.59 2.35
C THR A 196 -7.49 -37.23 3.02
N ILE A 197 -8.60 -36.50 3.09
CA ILE A 197 -8.70 -35.20 3.74
C ILE A 197 -9.59 -35.40 4.96
N ASP A 198 -9.02 -35.21 6.15
CA ASP A 198 -9.74 -35.33 7.41
C ASP A 198 -9.75 -33.94 8.08
N PRO A 199 -10.92 -33.29 8.22
CA PRO A 199 -11.05 -32.14 9.12
C PRO A 199 -10.99 -32.62 10.58
N GLY A 200 -9.98 -32.17 11.33
CA GLY A 200 -10.01 -32.13 12.81
C GLY A 200 -9.79 -33.40 13.68
N ASP A 201 -8.77 -34.27 13.48
CA ASP A 201 -8.24 -35.18 14.56
C ASP A 201 -6.83 -35.88 14.36
N PRO A 202 -5.83 -36.04 15.31
CA PRO A 202 -5.55 -35.55 16.71
C PRO A 202 -4.10 -34.97 16.96
N PRO A 203 -3.64 -34.55 18.19
CA PRO A 203 -4.11 -34.94 19.54
C PRO A 203 -4.63 -33.85 20.48
N THR A 204 -4.96 -32.66 19.98
CA THR A 204 -5.71 -31.68 20.79
C THR A 204 -7.01 -31.35 20.08
N ASN A 205 -8.07 -31.22 20.87
CA ASN A 205 -9.49 -31.24 20.51
C ASN A 205 -9.94 -30.00 19.70
N SER A 206 -9.10 -29.49 18.81
CA SER A 206 -9.34 -28.29 18.01
C SER A 206 -9.57 -28.66 16.54
N THR A 207 -10.54 -28.02 15.90
CA THR A 207 -10.94 -28.21 14.51
C THR A 207 -10.20 -27.28 13.52
N ASN A 208 -9.15 -26.59 13.97
CA ASN A 208 -8.53 -25.47 13.23
C ASN A 208 -7.43 -25.92 12.25
N TRP A 209 -7.51 -27.15 11.76
CA TRP A 209 -6.46 -27.70 10.93
C TRP A 209 -7.02 -28.55 9.80
N LEU A 210 -6.32 -28.51 8.68
CA LEU A 210 -6.53 -29.40 7.53
C LEU A 210 -5.31 -30.31 7.41
N ARG A 211 -5.53 -31.62 7.52
CA ARG A 211 -4.47 -32.63 7.37
C ARG A 211 -4.64 -33.38 6.07
N ILE A 212 -3.56 -33.41 5.31
CA ILE A 212 -3.47 -34.18 4.06
C ILE A 212 -2.52 -35.34 4.33
N ARG A 213 -3.01 -36.57 4.15
CA ARG A 213 -2.20 -37.80 4.29
C ARG A 213 -2.17 -38.58 2.98
N ASN A 214 -1.01 -39.16 2.69
CA ASN A 214 -0.87 -40.21 1.70
C ASN A 214 -0.89 -41.57 2.42
N THR A 215 -2.03 -42.25 2.39
CA THR A 215 -2.27 -43.41 3.28
C THR A 215 -1.69 -44.74 2.78
N ASN A 216 -1.12 -44.78 1.57
CA ASN A 216 -0.60 -46.00 0.95
C ASN A 216 0.90 -45.95 0.58
N CYS A 217 1.65 -44.96 1.08
CA CYS A 217 3.10 -44.98 0.90
C CYS A 217 3.75 -45.86 1.98
N LEU A 218 4.31 -46.99 1.58
CA LEU A 218 4.94 -47.95 2.48
C LEU A 218 6.11 -47.36 3.30
N ASN A 219 6.63 -46.17 2.96
CA ASN A 219 7.78 -45.52 3.64
C ASN A 219 7.75 -43.98 3.63
N ALA A 220 6.59 -43.31 3.75
CA ALA A 220 6.59 -41.85 3.85
C ALA A 220 5.56 -41.33 4.84
N ALA A 221 6.02 -40.98 6.04
CA ALA A 221 5.31 -40.08 6.95
C ALA A 221 5.39 -38.63 6.43
N GLN A 222 4.90 -38.39 5.21
CA GLN A 222 4.75 -37.04 4.69
C GLN A 222 3.38 -36.52 5.10
N GLN A 223 3.39 -35.54 6.01
CA GLN A 223 2.19 -34.88 6.50
C GLN A 223 2.33 -33.40 6.18
N VAL A 224 1.35 -32.85 5.47
CA VAL A 224 1.20 -31.40 5.35
C VAL A 224 0.14 -30.99 6.37
N LEU A 225 0.56 -30.19 7.34
CA LEU A 225 -0.32 -29.60 8.34
C LEU A 225 -0.44 -28.11 8.04
N VAL A 226 -1.65 -27.67 7.73
CA VAL A 226 -1.99 -26.27 7.57
C VAL A 226 -2.75 -25.82 8.82
N ASP A 227 -2.16 -24.90 9.58
CA ASP A 227 -2.72 -24.32 10.79
C ASP A 227 -3.44 -23.01 10.44
N PHE A 228 -4.74 -22.94 10.73
CA PHE A 228 -5.53 -21.73 10.53
C PHE A 228 -5.53 -20.94 11.83
N SER A 229 -4.59 -20.00 11.95
CA SER A 229 -4.29 -19.32 13.21
C SER A 229 -5.40 -18.43 13.77
N ASN A 230 -6.52 -18.20 13.05
CA ASN A 230 -7.60 -17.35 13.58
C ASN A 230 -9.03 -17.58 13.04
N THR A 231 -9.34 -18.70 12.38
CA THR A 231 -10.73 -18.95 11.93
C THR A 231 -11.16 -20.37 12.24
N THR A 232 -12.06 -20.51 13.22
CA THR A 232 -12.85 -21.72 13.41
C THR A 232 -13.63 -22.04 12.13
N PHE A 233 -13.60 -23.30 11.69
CA PHE A 233 -14.46 -23.82 10.62
C PHE A 233 -15.93 -23.76 11.06
N ASN A 234 -16.56 -22.60 10.99
CA ASN A 234 -18.00 -22.45 11.20
C ASN A 234 -18.69 -22.35 9.83
N GLN A 235 -18.78 -23.47 9.11
CA GLN A 235 -19.74 -23.58 8.02
C GLN A 235 -20.50 -24.89 8.11
N THR A 236 -21.81 -24.78 8.32
CA THR A 236 -22.79 -25.88 8.26
C THR A 236 -23.24 -26.20 6.83
N ASP A 237 -22.76 -25.45 5.83
CA ASP A 237 -23.40 -25.40 4.51
C ASP A 237 -22.36 -25.60 3.39
N GLY A 238 -21.88 -26.84 3.23
CA GLY A 238 -21.53 -27.49 1.95
C GLY A 238 -20.46 -26.92 1.00
N SER A 239 -20.08 -25.65 1.03
CA SER A 239 -19.03 -25.08 0.17
C SER A 239 -18.64 -23.68 0.67
N GLY A 240 -17.54 -23.62 1.41
CA GLY A 240 -16.90 -22.37 1.83
C GLY A 240 -15.54 -22.20 1.20
N THR A 241 -15.23 -20.98 0.77
CA THR A 241 -13.87 -20.56 0.45
C THR A 241 -13.23 -20.00 1.71
N ILE A 242 -12.09 -20.55 2.14
CA ILE A 242 -11.31 -20.02 3.26
C ILE A 242 -10.15 -19.22 2.65
N PRO A 243 -10.13 -17.89 2.78
CA PRO A 243 -8.98 -17.10 2.38
C PRO A 243 -7.79 -17.46 3.29
N ILE A 244 -6.65 -17.79 2.69
CA ILE A 244 -5.41 -18.03 3.40
C ILE A 244 -4.61 -16.73 3.34
N ASP A 245 -4.82 -15.86 4.33
CA ASP A 245 -4.05 -14.63 4.46
C ASP A 245 -2.75 -14.93 5.23
N GLY A 246 -1.72 -15.39 4.52
CA GLY A 246 -0.40 -15.62 5.11
C GLY A 246 0.53 -16.50 4.29
N ASN A 247 1.81 -16.53 4.67
CA ASN A 247 2.78 -17.45 4.10
C ASN A 247 2.49 -18.88 4.57
N ILE A 248 2.28 -19.79 3.63
CA ILE A 248 2.20 -21.24 3.93
C ILE A 248 3.64 -21.77 4.02
N THR A 249 4.09 -22.08 5.22
CA THR A 249 5.42 -22.67 5.46
C THR A 249 5.34 -24.19 5.40
N PHE A 250 6.01 -24.80 4.42
CA PHE A 250 6.14 -26.25 4.32
C PHE A 250 7.33 -26.75 5.15
N TRP A 251 7.06 -27.59 6.14
CA TRP A 251 8.11 -28.29 6.89
C TRP A 251 8.32 -29.68 6.28
N TYR A 252 9.50 -29.91 5.71
CA TYR A 252 9.90 -31.24 5.25
C TYR A 252 10.67 -31.93 6.37
N PHE A 253 10.06 -32.95 6.97
CA PHE A 253 10.76 -33.83 7.90
C PHE A 253 11.25 -35.05 7.13
N PHE A 254 12.56 -35.16 6.96
CA PHE A 254 13.20 -36.40 6.52
C PHE A 254 13.51 -37.21 7.78
N THR A 255 12.84 -38.34 7.96
CA THR A 255 13.33 -39.40 8.84
C THR A 255 14.10 -40.37 7.95
N ASN A 256 15.41 -40.54 8.21
CA ASN A 256 16.19 -41.63 7.63
C ASN A 256 15.66 -42.99 8.09
#